data_AF-A0A392V1A7-F1
#
_entry.id   AF-A0A392V1A7-F1
#
_cell.length_a   1.000
_cell.length_b   1.000
_cell.length_c   1.000
_cell.angle_alpha   90.00
_cell.angle_beta   90.00
_cell.angle_gamma   90.00
#
_symmetry.space_group_name_H-M   'P 1'
#
loop_
_entity.id
_entity.type
_entity.pdbx_description
1 polymer ?
#
loop_
_entity_poly.entity_id
_entity_poly.type
_entity_poly.pdbx_seq_one_letter_code
_entity_poly.pdbx_strand_id
1 'polypeptide(L)' 'MAKADMEKTAFMIESGNYYYNIMPFGLKNVGAAYQRMMNKV' A
#
# COMPACT_ATOMS: atom_id res chain seq x y z
N MET A 1 2.09 4.25 4.34
CA MET A 1 2.82 3.01 4.01
C MET A 1 4.28 3.21 4.39
N ALA A 2 4.96 2.22 4.97
CA ALA A 2 6.38 2.38 5.29
C ALA A 2 7.22 2.31 4.02
N LYS A 3 8.31 3.08 3.93
CA LYS A 3 9.15 3.16 2.72
C LYS A 3 9.67 1.80 2.27
N ALA A 4 10.05 0.94 3.22
CA ALA A 4 10.52 -0.42 2.95
C ALA A 4 9.45 -1.39 2.40
N ASP A 5 8.16 -1.05 2.52
CA ASP A 5 7.08 -1.88 2.01
C ASP A 5 6.63 -1.46 0.60
N MET A 6 7.02 -0.27 0.12
CA MET A 6 6.61 0.26 -1.18
C MET A 6 7.13 -0.61 -2.33
N GLU A 7 8.36 -1.10 -2.24
CA GLU A 7 8.94 -1.98 -3.27
C GLU A 7 8.20 -3.33 -3.38
N LYS A 8 7.57 -3.79 -2.29
CA LYS A 8 6.79 -5.05 -2.28
C LYS A 8 5.43 -4.94 -2.95
N THR A 9 4.98 -3.71 -3.22
CA THR A 9 3.74 -3.44 -3.98
C THR A 9 4.04 -2.95 -5.39
N ALA A 10 5.28 -3.16 -5.86
CA ALA A 10 5.65 -2.82 -7.22
C ALA A 10 4.87 -3.67 -8.24
N PHE A 11 4.45 -3.03 -9.33
CA PHE A 11 3.82 -3.67 -10.48
C PHE A 11 4.45 -3.15 -11.76
N MET A 12 4.43 -4.00 -12.79
CA MET A 12 4.98 -3.68 -14.11
C MET A 12 3.85 -3.31 -15.06
N ILE A 13 4.04 -2.23 -15.80
CA ILE A 13 3.26 -1.88 -16.98
C ILE A 13 4.18 -1.88 -18.21
N GLU A 14 3.64 -1.81 -19.42
CA GLU A 14 4.44 -1.83 -20.66
C GLU A 14 5.53 -0.76 -20.69
N SER A 15 5.32 0.38 -20.04
CA SER A 15 6.26 1.49 -19.98
C SER A 15 7.21 1.50 -18.77
N GLY A 16 7.10 0.55 -17.82
CA GLY A 16 8.04 0.44 -16.70
C GLY A 16 7.44 -0.08 -15.39
N ASN A 17 8.21 0.06 -14.31
CA ASN A 17 7.85 -0.39 -12.96
C ASN A 17 7.35 0.78 -12.10
N TYR A 18 6.23 0.57 -11.42
CA TYR A 18 5.63 1.55 -10.52
C TYR A 18 5.32 0.90 -9.18
N TYR A 19 5.24 1.70 -8.13
CA TYR A 19 4.82 1.28 -6.79
C TYR A 19 3.73 2.21 -6.26
N TYR A 20 2.92 1.72 -5.31
CA TYR A 20 1.91 2.56 -4.68
C TYR A 20 2.50 3.40 -3.55
N ASN A 21 2.13 4.69 -3.51
CA ASN A 21 2.52 5.61 -2.43
C ASN A 21 1.70 5.43 -1.15
N ILE A 22 0.51 4.84 -1.28
CA ILE A 22 -0.39 4.49 -0.19
C ILE A 22 -0.74 3.00 -0.30
N MET A 23 -1.31 2.45 0.77
CA MET A 23 -1.69 1.04 0.76
C MET A 23 -2.81 0.81 -0.29
N PRO A 24 -2.59 0.00 -1.33
CA PRO A 24 -3.61 -0.25 -2.35
C PRO A 24 -4.73 -1.16 -1.82
N PHE A 25 -5.91 -1.02 -2.40
CA PHE A 25 -7.02 -1.94 -2.13
C PHE A 25 -6.68 -3.34 -2.64
N GLY A 26 -7.13 -4.37 -1.92
CA GLY A 26 -6.85 -5.77 -2.26
C GLY A 26 -5.72 -6.42 -1.45
N LEU A 27 -4.96 -5.68 -0.63
CA LEU A 27 -4.09 -6.31 0.37
C LEU A 27 -4.90 -6.82 1.56
N LYS A 28 -4.57 -8.03 2.03
CA LYS A 28 -5.25 -8.71 3.15
C LYS A 28 -5.37 -7.87 4.42
N ASN A 29 -4.41 -6.98 4.68
CA ASN A 29 -4.31 -6.20 5.92
C ASN A 29 -4.83 -4.76 5.81
N VAL A 30 -5.42 -4.36 4.68
CA VAL A 30 -5.86 -2.96 4.45
C VAL A 30 -6.90 -2.52 5.47
N GLY A 31 -7.88 -3.37 5.79
CA GLY A 31 -8.95 -3.03 6.74
C GLY A 31 -8.40 -2.70 8.13
N ALA A 32 -7.50 -3.52 8.66
CA ALA A 32 -6.89 -3.30 9.97
C ALA A 32 -6.02 -2.02 10.00
N ALA A 33 -5.30 -1.73 8.92
CA ALA A 33 -4.49 -0.51 8.82
C ALA A 33 -5.36 0.76 8.82
N TYR A 34 -6.46 0.76 8.07
CA TYR A 34 -7.42 1.87 8.06
C TYR A 34 -8.12 2.04 9.40
N GLN A 35 -8.58 0.94 10.02
CA GLN A 35 -9.20 0.99 11.33
C GLN A 35 -8.25 1.56 12.39
N ARG A 36 -6.97 1.17 12.39
CA ARG A 36 -5.97 1.75 13.29
C ARG A 36 -5.75 3.25 13.07
N MET A 37 -5.87 3.73 11.84
CA MET A 37 -5.77 5.16 11.53
C MET A 37 -6.98 5.91 12.09
N MET A 38 -8.19 5.41 11.84
CA MET A 38 -9.43 6.04 12.33
C MET A 38 -9.55 6.02 13.85
N ASN A 39 -9.06 4.97 14.51
CA ASN A 39 -9.05 4.90 15.97
C ASN A 39 -8.09 5.89 16.65
N LYS A 40 -7.24 6.59 15.88
CA LYS A 40 -6.32 7.63 16.37
C LYS A 40 -6.77 9.04 16.02
N VAL A 41 -7.92 9.17 15.37
CA VAL A 41 -8.62 10.44 15.12
C VAL A 41 -9.50 10.72 16.33
#